data_AF-A0A9P6XVI6-F1
#
_entry.id   AF-A0A9P6XVI6-F1
#
_cell.length_a   1.000
_cell.length_b   1.000
_cell.length_c   1.000
_cell.angle_alpha   90.00
_cell.angle_beta   90.00
_cell.angle_gamma   90.00
#
_symmetry.space_group_name_H-M   'P 1'
#
loop_
_entity.id
_entity.type
_entity.pdbx_description
1 polymer ?
#
loop_
_entity_poly.entity_id
_entity_poly.type
_entity_poly.pdbx_seq_one_letter_code
_entity_poly.pdbx_strand_id
1 'polypeptide(L)'
;MITKGFKGLEIRLGQLSGTYSFGDRLTMADFFVVPMVGNALRRGVDMTQFPILSRLNESLSELPAFKRAHPSSQPDGLQTN
;
A
#
# COMPACT_ATOMS: atom_id res chain seq x y z
N MET A 1 -9.63 -14.71 -0.84
CA MET A 1 -8.70 -14.63 0.31
C MET A 1 -8.15 -13.21 0.53
N ILE A 2 -7.70 -12.49 -0.51
CA ILE A 2 -7.24 -11.07 -0.38
C ILE A 2 -8.37 -10.13 0.07
N THR A 3 -9.48 -10.10 -0.65
CA THR A 3 -10.63 -9.22 -0.36
C THR A 3 -11.15 -9.36 1.07
N LYS A 4 -11.21 -10.58 1.62
CA LYS A 4 -11.64 -10.83 3.02
C LYS A 4 -10.67 -10.21 4.03
N GLY A 5 -9.35 -10.38 3.80
CA GLY A 5 -8.32 -9.77 4.64
C GLY A 5 -8.37 -8.24 4.58
N PHE A 6 -8.54 -7.68 3.38
CA PHE A 6 -8.63 -6.23 3.18
C PHE A 6 -9.86 -5.65 3.85
N LYS A 7 -11.02 -6.32 3.80
CA LYS A 7 -12.21 -5.88 4.56
C LYS A 7 -11.94 -5.74 6.06
N GLY A 8 -11.26 -6.74 6.66
CA GLY A 8 -10.90 -6.68 8.08
C GLY A 8 -9.89 -5.58 8.39
N LEU A 9 -8.89 -5.42 7.53
CA LEU A 9 -7.87 -4.38 7.68
C LEU A 9 -8.45 -2.97 7.51
N GLU A 10 -9.36 -2.78 6.56
CA GLU A 10 -10.06 -1.52 6.31
C GLU A 10 -10.83 -1.05 7.54
N ILE A 11 -11.57 -1.95 8.19
CA ILE A 11 -12.27 -1.67 9.46
C ILE A 11 -11.27 -1.22 10.54
N ARG A 12 -10.13 -1.90 10.63
CA ARG A 12 -9.12 -1.60 11.65
C ARG A 12 -8.43 -0.27 11.39
N LEU A 13 -8.11 0.03 10.13
CA LEU A 13 -7.52 1.30 9.71
C LEU A 13 -8.51 2.47 9.86
N GLY A 14 -9.81 2.23 9.70
CA GLY A 14 -10.84 3.25 9.99
C GLY A 14 -10.84 3.76 11.43
N GLN A 15 -10.27 2.98 12.37
CA GLN A 15 -10.14 3.38 13.78
C GLN A 15 -8.78 3.98 14.13
N LEU A 16 -7.75 3.75 13.31
CA LEU A 16 -6.35 3.96 13.68
C LEU A 16 -5.60 4.89 12.75
N SER A 17 -5.96 4.91 11.47
CA SER A 17 -5.24 5.68 10.46
C SER A 17 -5.50 7.17 10.62
N GLY A 18 -4.43 7.96 10.49
CA GLY A 18 -4.48 9.41 10.32
C GLY A 18 -3.88 9.73 8.97
N THR A 19 -2.83 10.54 8.94
CA THR A 19 -2.02 10.72 7.73
C THR A 19 -1.48 9.39 7.19
N TYR A 20 -1.00 8.52 8.08
CA TYR A 20 -0.47 7.18 7.78
C TYR A 20 -1.31 6.07 8.44
N SER A 21 -0.85 4.82 8.39
CA SER A 21 -1.60 3.66 8.91
C SER A 21 -1.93 3.77 10.40
N PHE A 22 -1.13 4.51 11.17
CA PHE A 22 -1.34 4.76 12.61
C PHE A 22 -1.08 6.24 12.93
N GLY A 23 -2.15 7.05 12.96
CA GLY A 23 -2.05 8.49 13.18
C GLY A 23 -1.15 9.18 12.14
N ASP A 24 -0.30 10.09 12.60
CA ASP A 24 0.48 10.99 11.72
C ASP A 24 1.96 10.65 11.64
N ARG A 25 2.37 9.45 12.06
CA ARG A 25 3.74 8.97 11.95
C ARG A 25 3.82 7.69 11.13
N LEU A 26 4.87 7.59 10.31
CA LEU A 26 5.20 6.36 9.62
C LEU A 26 5.51 5.25 10.64
N THR A 27 5.03 4.06 10.34
CA THR A 27 5.21 2.86 11.15
C THR A 27 5.58 1.67 10.27
N MET A 28 5.91 0.54 10.90
CA MET A 28 6.13 -0.72 10.19
C MET A 28 4.93 -1.15 9.34
N ALA A 29 3.69 -0.77 9.69
CA ALA A 29 2.53 -1.13 8.91
C ALA A 29 2.56 -0.50 7.50
N ASP A 30 3.02 0.74 7.40
CA ASP A 30 3.08 1.48 6.14
C ASP A 30 4.01 0.82 5.11
N PHE A 31 5.10 0.19 5.58
CA PHE A 31 6.02 -0.56 4.72
C PHE A 31 5.32 -1.71 3.98
N PHE A 32 4.29 -2.31 4.58
CA PHE A 32 3.58 -3.42 3.97
C PHE A 32 2.42 -2.98 3.07
N VAL A 33 1.89 -1.76 3.23
CA VAL A 33 0.71 -1.29 2.48
C VAL A 33 0.97 -1.28 0.97
N VAL A 34 2.04 -0.60 0.52
CA VAL A 34 2.35 -0.45 -0.90
C VAL A 34 2.54 -1.80 -1.63
N PRO A 35 3.42 -2.72 -1.17
CA PRO A 35 3.58 -4.01 -1.85
C PRO A 35 2.33 -4.89 -1.76
N MET A 36 1.55 -4.80 -0.67
CA MET A 36 0.31 -5.55 -0.49
C MET A 36 -0.79 -5.08 -1.46
N VAL A 37 -0.98 -3.76 -1.61
CA VAL A 37 -1.93 -3.18 -2.57
C VAL A 37 -1.45 -3.40 -4.01
N GLY A 38 -0.17 -3.23 -4.29
CA GLY A 38 0.42 -3.55 -5.60
C GLY A 38 0.20 -5.02 -6.01
N ASN A 39 0.33 -5.97 -5.07
CA ASN A 39 0.00 -7.38 -5.32
C ASN A 39 -1.48 -7.58 -5.64
N ALA A 40 -2.37 -6.92 -4.89
CA ALA A 40 -3.82 -7.01 -5.10
C ALA A 40 -4.22 -6.47 -6.49
N LEU A 41 -3.68 -5.31 -6.89
CA LEU A 41 -3.89 -4.74 -8.22
C LEU A 41 -3.42 -5.68 -9.33
N ARG A 42 -2.21 -6.25 -9.21
CA ARG A 42 -1.68 -7.23 -10.18
C ARG A 42 -2.54 -8.49 -10.28
N ARG A 43 -3.32 -8.82 -9.24
CA ARG A 43 -4.26 -9.94 -9.21
C ARG A 43 -5.69 -9.55 -9.61
N GLY A 44 -5.91 -8.31 -10.08
CA GLY A 44 -7.21 -7.82 -10.55
C GLY A 44 -8.21 -7.55 -9.44
N VAL A 45 -7.76 -7.29 -8.21
CA VAL A 45 -8.67 -6.90 -7.13
C VAL A 45 -9.12 -5.45 -7.36
N ASP A 46 -10.43 -5.24 -7.33
CA ASP A 46 -11.03 -3.91 -7.33
C ASP A 46 -10.77 -3.20 -6.00
N MET A 47 -9.86 -2.22 -6.05
CA MET A 47 -9.43 -1.45 -4.88
C MET A 47 -10.40 -0.33 -4.49
N THR A 48 -11.40 0.00 -5.33
CA THR A 48 -12.41 1.02 -4.99
C THR A 48 -13.25 0.62 -3.77
N GLN A 49 -13.26 -0.67 -3.44
CA GLN A 49 -13.90 -1.24 -2.24
C GLN A 49 -13.13 -0.95 -0.94
N PHE A 50 -11.90 -0.44 -1.03
CA PHE A 50 -10.98 -0.21 0.09
C PHE A 50 -10.38 1.20 0.04
N PRO A 51 -11.19 2.25 0.30
CA PRO A 51 -10.76 3.64 0.15
C PRO A 51 -9.59 4.06 1.04
N ILE A 52 -9.49 3.56 2.28
CA ILE A 52 -8.39 3.88 3.21
C ILE A 52 -7.09 3.24 2.72
N LEU A 53 -7.12 1.94 2.38
CA LEU A 53 -5.95 1.28 1.79
C LEU A 53 -5.51 1.93 0.49
N SER A 54 -6.44 2.36 -0.36
CA SER A 54 -6.14 3.09 -1.59
C SER A 54 -5.47 4.43 -1.32
N ARG A 55 -6.03 5.25 -0.41
CA ARG A 55 -5.45 6.53 0.03
C ARG A 55 -4.04 6.35 0.60
N LEU A 56 -3.84 5.36 1.47
CA LEU A 56 -2.54 5.08 2.07
C LEU A 56 -1.53 4.64 1.01
N ASN A 57 -1.93 3.76 0.09
CA ASN A 57 -1.07 3.34 -1.01
C ASN A 57 -0.62 4.53 -1.87
N GLU A 58 -1.53 5.41 -2.26
CA GLU A 58 -1.21 6.62 -3.01
C GLU A 58 -0.24 7.52 -2.24
N SER A 59 -0.56 7.83 -0.97
CA SER A 59 0.25 8.72 -0.13
C SER A 59 1.65 8.17 0.12
N LEU A 60 1.77 6.87 0.38
CA LEU A 60 3.05 6.21 0.66
C LEU A 60 3.89 6.02 -0.60
N SER A 61 3.27 5.72 -1.74
CA SER A 61 3.97 5.54 -3.02
C SER A 61 4.65 6.83 -3.51
N GLU A 62 4.16 8.00 -3.08
CA GLU A 62 4.78 9.27 -3.41
C GLU A 62 6.08 9.55 -2.64
N LEU A 63 6.29 8.89 -1.50
CA LEU A 63 7.47 9.11 -0.67
C LEU A 63 8.75 8.60 -1.38
N PRO A 64 9.86 9.36 -1.37
CA PRO A 64 11.10 8.98 -2.04
C PRO A 64 11.64 7.60 -1.61
N ALA A 65 11.42 7.20 -0.36
CA ALA A 65 11.84 5.91 0.15
C ALA A 65 11.12 4.74 -0.56
N PHE A 66 9.80 4.87 -0.79
CA PHE A 66 9.02 3.85 -1.47
C PHE A 66 9.31 3.82 -2.97
N LYS A 67 9.51 4.98 -3.61
CA LYS A 67 9.94 5.05 -5.02
C LYS A 67 11.26 4.32 -5.24
N ARG A 68 12.27 4.57 -4.40
CA ARG A 68 13.56 3.86 -4.48
C ARG A 68 13.45 2.37 -4.18
N ALA A 69 12.53 1.97 -3.32
CA ALA A 69 12.30 0.56 -2.98
C ALA A 69 11.40 -0.17 -4.00
N HIS A 70 10.87 0.53 -5.01
CA HIS A 70 10.02 -0.08 -6.02
C HIS A 70 10.79 -1.16 -6.80
N PRO A 71 10.17 -2.31 -7.15
CA PRO A 71 10.86 -3.38 -7.87
C PRO A 71 11.54 -2.96 -9.16
N SER A 72 10.96 -2.03 -9.94
CA SER A 72 11.58 -1.51 -11.17
C SER A 72 12.78 -0.60 -10.94
N SER A 73 13.00 -0.13 -9.71
CA SER A 73 14.15 0.70 -9.34
C SER A 73 15.30 -0.12 -8.73
N GLN A 74 15.15 -1.44 -8.63
CA GLN A 74 16.20 -2.32 -8.13
C GLN A 74 17.18 -2.69 -9.26
N PRO A 75 18.45 -3.02 -8.95
CA PRO A 75 19.45 -3.37 -9.95
C PRO A 75 19.07 -4.57 -10.85
N ASP A 76 18.30 -5.51 -10.30
CA ASP A 76 17.74 -6.69 -10.95
C ASP A 76 16.33 -6.47 -11.53
N GLY A 77 15.78 -5.27 -11.37
CA GLY A 77 14.51 -4.87 -11.95
C GLY A 77 14.58 -4.87 -13.48
N LEU A 78 13.47 -5.24 -14.13
CA LEU A 78 13.34 -5.11 -15.58
C LEU A 78 13.42 -3.63 -15.95
N GLN A 79 14.59 -3.21 -16.43
CA GLN A 79 14.80 -1.88 -17.00
C GLN A 79 14.04 -1.85 -18.32
N THR A 80 12.93 -1.08 -18.38
CA THR A 80 12.31 -0.73 -19.66
C THR A 80 13.26 0.24 -20.37
N ASN A 81 14.10 -0.28 -21.25
CA ASN A 81 14.80 0.50 -22.27
C ASN A 81 13.80 1.09 -23.27
#